data_AF-A0A932Q1H1-F1
#
_entry.id   AF-A0A932Q1H1-F1
#
_cell.length_a   1.000
_cell.length_b   1.000
_cell.length_c   1.000
_cell.angle_alpha   90.00
_cell.angle_beta   90.00
_cell.angle_gamma   90.00
#
_symmetry.space_group_name_H-M   'P 1'
#
loop_
_entity.id
_entity.type
_entity.pdbx_description
1 polymer ?
#
loop_
_entity_poly.entity_id
_entity_poly.type
_entity_poly.pdbx_seq_one_letter_code
_entity_poly.pdbx_strand_id
1 'polypeptide(L)'
;MVVATRVKLNYADLQLFPNDGKRHELIDGEHIMSPAPETKHQDTVGNLFALFRGFVRQNKLGRVFVAPVDVVFSEYDVIEPDIVFVSANRKQIITKTNIRGAPDLVVEILSPSTKEIDRKTKFKLYEKYGVREYWIIDPDAETIEIYALRAEGYVLFQKFSRGDSVRSDVLSGFACMVDELFEV
;
A
#
# COMPACT_ATOMS: atom_id res chain seq x y z
N MET A 1 38.09 10.56 11.84
CA MET A 1 37.08 9.88 11.01
C MET A 1 35.84 10.77 11.01
N VAL A 2 35.61 11.52 9.94
CA VAL A 2 34.45 12.43 9.86
C VAL A 2 33.28 11.61 9.31
N VAL A 3 32.28 11.33 10.14
CA VAL A 3 31.03 10.73 9.69
C VAL A 3 30.20 11.88 9.13
N ALA A 4 30.04 11.93 7.81
CA ALA A 4 29.11 12.86 7.18
C ALA A 4 27.68 12.40 7.52
N THR A 5 27.00 13.12 8.40
CA THR A 5 25.59 12.86 8.69
C THR A 5 24.78 13.31 7.48
N ARG A 6 24.14 12.37 6.77
CA ARG A 6 23.13 12.71 5.75
C ARG A 6 21.98 13.46 6.45
N VAL A 7 21.55 14.58 5.87
CA VAL A 7 20.35 15.29 6.32
C VAL A 7 19.15 14.39 6.04
N LYS A 8 18.42 14.02 7.09
CA LYS A 8 17.14 13.32 6.97
C LYS A 8 16.03 14.33 6.72
N LEU A 9 15.23 14.09 5.70
CA LEU A 9 14.02 14.87 5.45
C LEU A 9 12.90 14.38 6.36
N ASN A 10 12.07 15.30 6.83
CA ASN A 10 10.86 14.96 7.57
C ASN A 10 9.59 15.26 6.76
N TYR A 11 8.43 14.93 7.34
CA TYR A 11 7.15 15.20 6.71
C TYR A 11 6.94 16.69 6.39
N ALA A 12 7.45 17.62 7.20
CA ALA A 12 7.33 19.05 6.90
C ALA A 12 8.14 19.42 5.65
N ASP A 13 9.32 18.85 5.47
CA ASP A 13 10.12 19.00 4.24
C ASP A 13 9.38 18.40 3.03
N LEU A 14 8.78 17.22 3.18
CA LEU A 14 8.02 16.56 2.12
C LEU A 14 6.89 17.44 1.58
N GLN A 15 6.20 18.17 2.44
CA GLN A 15 5.10 19.07 2.04
C GLN A 15 5.57 20.29 1.22
N LEU A 16 6.88 20.54 1.13
CA LEU A 16 7.46 21.60 0.29
C LEU A 16 7.78 21.12 -1.12
N PHE A 17 7.65 19.83 -1.41
CA PHE A 17 7.91 19.28 -2.73
C PHE A 17 6.87 19.77 -3.75
N PRO A 18 7.27 19.97 -5.01
CA PRO A 18 6.36 20.45 -6.04
C PRO A 18 5.29 19.40 -6.36
N ASN A 19 4.10 19.86 -6.71
CA ASN A 19 3.09 19.00 -7.34
C ASN A 19 3.43 18.83 -8.83
N ASP A 20 4.43 17.99 -9.13
CA ASP A 20 4.97 17.77 -10.47
C ASP A 20 4.49 16.46 -11.14
N GLY A 21 3.50 15.81 -10.54
CA GLY A 21 2.94 14.54 -11.01
C GLY A 21 3.76 13.31 -10.66
N LYS A 22 4.82 13.43 -9.85
CA LYS A 22 5.57 12.31 -9.29
C LYS A 22 5.09 11.98 -7.89
N ARG A 23 5.31 10.73 -7.48
CA ARG A 23 5.10 10.27 -6.11
C ARG A 23 6.36 10.54 -5.30
N HIS A 24 6.20 11.22 -4.17
CA HIS A 24 7.28 11.60 -3.27
C HIS A 24 7.06 10.94 -1.91
N GLU A 25 7.98 10.07 -1.52
CA GLU A 25 7.90 9.30 -0.27
C GLU A 25 9.18 9.49 0.55
N LEU A 26 9.07 9.28 1.85
CA LEU A 26 10.16 9.24 2.81
C LEU A 26 10.21 7.86 3.48
N ILE A 27 11.39 7.24 3.48
CA ILE A 27 11.66 6.06 4.29
C ILE A 27 12.95 6.32 5.07
N ASP A 28 12.86 6.29 6.40
CA ASP A 28 13.92 6.72 7.33
C ASP A 28 14.51 8.12 7.01
N GLY A 29 13.67 9.00 6.44
CA GLY A 29 14.01 10.34 6.00
C GLY A 29 14.82 10.40 4.71
N GLU A 30 15.02 9.27 4.02
CA GLU A 30 15.53 9.25 2.65
C GLU A 30 14.38 9.48 1.66
N HIS A 31 14.57 10.42 0.74
CA HIS A 31 13.59 10.73 -0.30
C HIS A 31 13.60 9.67 -1.39
N ILE A 32 12.44 9.05 -1.60
CA ILE A 32 12.16 8.15 -2.71
C ILE A 32 11.21 8.88 -3.66
N MET A 33 11.56 8.87 -4.94
CA MET A 33 10.73 9.43 -5.99
C MET A 33 10.48 8.37 -7.04
N SER A 34 9.21 8.20 -7.41
CA SER A 34 8.79 7.35 -8.53
C SER A 34 7.99 8.17 -9.54
N PRO A 35 8.15 7.88 -10.84
CA PRO A 35 7.33 8.51 -11.88
C PRO A 35 5.87 8.07 -11.75
N ALA A 36 4.98 8.71 -12.53
CA ALA A 36 3.62 8.23 -12.69
C ALA A 36 3.62 6.77 -13.22
N PRO A 37 2.70 5.92 -12.73
CA PRO A 37 2.60 4.52 -13.14
C PRO A 37 2.03 4.37 -14.56
N GLU A 38 2.24 3.20 -15.15
CA GLU A 38 1.70 2.83 -16.47
C GLU A 38 0.19 2.53 -16.41
N THR A 39 -0.50 2.55 -17.55
CA THR A 39 -1.97 2.37 -17.61
C THR A 39 -2.42 1.03 -17.05
N LYS A 40 -1.69 -0.06 -17.33
CA LYS A 40 -2.00 -1.40 -16.80
C LYS A 40 -2.01 -1.45 -15.27
N HIS A 41 -1.10 -0.71 -14.64
CA HIS A 41 -1.10 -0.54 -13.18
C HIS A 41 -2.37 0.21 -12.74
N GLN A 42 -2.73 1.29 -13.42
CA GLN A 42 -3.93 2.06 -13.09
C GLN A 42 -5.23 1.26 -13.26
N ASP A 43 -5.34 0.43 -14.30
CA ASP A 43 -6.48 -0.46 -14.51
C ASP A 43 -6.59 -1.48 -13.37
N THR A 44 -5.47 -2.11 -12.99
CA THR A 44 -5.40 -3.06 -11.87
C THR A 44 -5.82 -2.39 -10.55
N VAL A 45 -5.34 -1.18 -10.29
CA VAL A 45 -5.75 -0.37 -9.12
C VAL A 45 -7.24 -0.08 -9.14
N GLY A 46 -7.79 0.36 -10.28
CA GLY A 46 -9.20 0.70 -10.43
C GLY A 46 -10.12 -0.49 -10.17
N ASN A 47 -9.80 -1.63 -10.78
CA ASN A 47 -10.55 -2.88 -10.62
C ASN A 47 -10.58 -3.33 -9.16
N LEU A 48 -9.41 -3.43 -8.51
CA LEU A 48 -9.34 -3.85 -7.12
C LEU A 48 -10.00 -2.85 -6.17
N PHE A 49 -9.81 -1.55 -6.40
CA PHE A 49 -10.46 -0.52 -5.60
C PHE A 49 -11.99 -0.62 -5.68
N ALA A 50 -12.55 -0.85 -6.86
CA ALA A 50 -13.99 -1.02 -7.03
C ALA A 50 -14.53 -2.21 -6.21
N LEU A 51 -13.87 -3.36 -6.31
CA LEU A 51 -14.20 -4.58 -5.55
C LEU A 51 -14.14 -4.34 -4.04
N PHE A 52 -13.01 -3.82 -3.54
CA PHE A 52 -12.83 -3.51 -2.13
C PHE A 52 -13.85 -2.48 -1.65
N ARG A 53 -14.06 -1.39 -2.40
CA ARG A 53 -14.96 -0.29 -2.02
C ARG A 53 -16.41 -0.76 -1.94
N GLY A 54 -16.86 -1.56 -2.90
CA GLY A 54 -18.19 -2.18 -2.90
C GLY A 54 -18.41 -3.02 -1.64
N PHE A 55 -17.52 -3.97 -1.40
CA PHE A 55 -17.59 -4.88 -0.26
C PHE A 55 -17.54 -4.14 1.09
N VAL A 56 -16.58 -3.23 1.27
CA VAL A 56 -16.41 -2.47 2.52
C VAL A 56 -17.62 -1.59 2.81
N ARG A 57 -18.22 -0.97 1.78
CA ARG A 57 -19.41 -0.12 1.95
C ARG A 57 -20.64 -0.94 2.31
N GLN A 58 -20.86 -2.05 1.61
CA GLN A 58 -22.01 -2.93 1.86
C GLN A 58 -22.00 -3.48 3.29
N ASN A 59 -20.82 -3.87 3.78
CA ASN A 59 -20.63 -4.48 5.10
C ASN A 59 -20.27 -3.47 6.20
N LYS A 60 -20.21 -2.17 5.89
CA LYS A 60 -19.87 -1.07 6.82
C LYS A 60 -18.54 -1.27 7.56
N LEU A 61 -17.54 -1.84 6.89
CA LEU A 61 -16.29 -2.29 7.53
C LEU A 61 -15.28 -1.16 7.77
N GLY A 62 -15.42 -0.02 7.11
CA GLY A 62 -14.46 1.08 7.24
C GLY A 62 -14.39 1.99 6.01
N ARG A 63 -13.16 2.31 5.59
CA ARG A 63 -12.83 3.14 4.43
C ARG A 63 -11.69 2.54 3.64
N VAL A 64 -11.82 2.60 2.31
CA VAL A 64 -10.76 2.26 1.35
C VAL A 64 -10.34 3.55 0.65
N PHE A 65 -9.03 3.77 0.52
CA PHE A 65 -8.44 4.88 -0.19
C PHE A 65 -7.57 4.34 -1.33
N VAL A 66 -7.36 5.17 -2.34
CA VAL A 66 -6.48 4.93 -3.47
C VAL A 66 -5.48 6.07 -3.55
N ALA A 67 -4.25 5.81 -4.00
CA ALA A 67 -3.25 6.85 -4.21
C ALA A 67 -3.76 7.97 -5.14
N PRO A 68 -3.33 9.23 -4.94
CA PRO A 68 -2.41 9.69 -3.90
C PRO A 68 -3.09 9.81 -2.51
N VAL A 69 -2.43 9.27 -1.48
CA VAL A 69 -2.81 9.44 -0.07
C VAL A 69 -1.61 9.23 0.85
N ASP A 70 -1.21 10.26 1.58
CA ASP A 70 -0.14 10.16 2.58
C ASP A 70 -0.52 9.19 3.71
N VAL A 71 0.29 8.16 3.91
CA VAL A 71 0.32 7.31 5.12
C VAL A 71 1.58 7.67 5.90
N VAL A 72 1.36 8.38 7.00
CA VAL A 72 2.40 8.90 7.91
C VAL A 72 2.56 7.92 9.06
N PHE A 73 3.63 7.11 9.04
CA PHE A 73 3.97 6.22 10.13
C PHE A 73 4.80 6.91 11.22
N SER A 74 5.69 7.80 10.81
CA SER A 74 6.50 8.65 11.67
C SER A 74 6.80 9.98 10.98
N GLU A 75 7.55 10.85 11.65
CA GLU A 75 8.05 12.09 11.04
C GLU A 75 8.97 11.83 9.83
N TYR A 76 9.60 10.66 9.76
CA TYR A 76 10.61 10.29 8.75
C TYR A 76 10.16 9.14 7.83
N ASP A 77 8.97 8.57 8.08
CA ASP A 77 8.41 7.46 7.31
C ASP A 77 7.01 7.87 6.81
N VAL A 78 6.95 8.30 5.56
CA VAL A 78 5.74 8.80 4.90
C VAL A 78 5.69 8.25 3.49
N ILE A 79 4.63 7.55 3.15
CA ILE A 79 4.51 6.84 1.89
C ILE A 79 3.10 7.00 1.32
N GLU A 80 2.90 6.65 0.05
CA GLU A 80 1.61 6.78 -0.65
C GLU A 80 1.13 5.45 -1.28
N PRO A 81 0.80 4.40 -0.50
CA PRO A 81 0.45 3.10 -1.06
C PRO A 81 -0.71 3.18 -2.06
N ASP A 82 -0.71 2.29 -3.05
CA ASP A 82 -1.70 2.33 -4.12
C ASP A 82 -3.13 2.15 -3.61
N ILE A 83 -3.36 1.22 -2.69
CA ILE A 83 -4.64 1.04 -2.02
C ILE A 83 -4.43 0.81 -0.52
N VAL A 84 -5.28 1.47 0.27
CA VAL A 84 -5.25 1.40 1.73
C VAL A 84 -6.63 1.12 2.27
N PHE A 85 -6.74 0.18 3.21
CA PHE A 85 -7.96 -0.01 4.02
C PHE A 85 -7.73 0.32 5.49
N VAL A 86 -8.67 1.11 6.03
CA VAL A 86 -8.76 1.42 7.46
C VAL A 86 -10.14 1.00 7.95
N SER A 87 -10.14 0.13 8.96
CA SER A 87 -11.32 -0.42 9.60
C SER A 87 -12.12 0.63 10.39
N ALA A 88 -13.42 0.40 10.54
CA ALA A 88 -14.33 1.34 11.19
C ALA A 88 -13.98 1.62 12.66
N ASN A 89 -13.41 0.65 13.37
CA ASN A 89 -12.94 0.80 14.75
C ASN A 89 -11.59 1.53 14.85
N ARG A 90 -10.89 1.78 13.73
CA ARG A 90 -9.63 2.52 13.67
C ARG A 90 -9.73 3.85 12.93
N LYS A 91 -10.95 4.32 12.63
CA LYS A 91 -11.20 5.57 11.87
C LYS A 91 -10.48 6.82 12.39
N GLN A 92 -10.07 6.84 13.66
CA GLN A 92 -9.32 7.94 14.27
C GLN A 92 -7.94 8.20 13.66
N ILE A 93 -7.36 7.23 12.94
CA ILE A 93 -6.10 7.44 12.22
C ILE A 93 -6.29 8.22 10.92
N ILE A 94 -7.53 8.34 10.43
CA ILE A 94 -7.86 9.10 9.22
C ILE A 94 -8.00 10.57 9.62
N THR A 95 -7.15 11.42 9.09
CA THR A 95 -7.23 12.88 9.28
C THR A 95 -7.87 13.55 8.07
N LYS A 96 -7.92 14.88 8.07
CA LYS A 96 -8.39 15.64 6.92
C LYS A 96 -7.49 15.49 5.69
N THR A 97 -6.19 15.29 5.90
CA THR A 97 -5.17 15.40 4.84
C THR A 97 -4.33 14.14 4.65
N ASN A 98 -4.33 13.22 5.62
CA ASN A 98 -3.48 12.03 5.61
C ASN A 98 -4.02 10.93 6.53
N ILE A 99 -3.39 9.77 6.51
CA ILE A 99 -3.59 8.66 7.45
C ILE A 99 -2.39 8.64 8.39
N ARG A 100 -2.60 8.74 9.71
CA ARG A 100 -1.56 8.77 10.74
C ARG A 100 -1.49 7.47 11.53
N GLY A 101 -0.52 6.64 11.21
CA GLY A 101 -0.32 5.30 11.76
C GLY A 101 -0.65 4.21 10.76
N ALA A 102 -0.35 2.95 11.13
CA ALA A 102 -0.45 1.83 10.22
C ALA A 102 -1.90 1.51 9.80
N PRO A 103 -2.21 1.46 8.50
CA PRO A 103 -3.49 0.93 8.04
C PRO A 103 -3.68 -0.54 8.41
N ASP A 104 -4.90 -1.03 8.24
CA ASP A 104 -5.20 -2.44 8.48
C ASP A 104 -4.72 -3.33 7.35
N LEU A 105 -4.88 -2.85 6.12
CA LEU A 105 -4.39 -3.50 4.91
C LEU A 105 -3.78 -2.45 3.98
N VAL A 106 -2.67 -2.84 3.35
CA VAL A 106 -2.02 -2.09 2.27
C VAL A 106 -1.88 -2.99 1.05
N VAL A 107 -2.08 -2.42 -0.13
CA VAL A 107 -1.79 -3.05 -1.42
C VAL A 107 -0.77 -2.18 -2.17
N GLU A 108 0.26 -2.82 -2.73
CA GLU A 108 1.13 -2.21 -3.75
C GLU A 108 0.99 -3.01 -5.04
N ILE A 109 0.74 -2.31 -6.14
CA ILE A 109 0.71 -2.85 -7.49
C ILE A 109 2.10 -2.60 -8.07
N LEU A 110 2.78 -3.68 -8.44
CA LEU A 110 4.15 -3.58 -8.91
C LEU A 110 4.22 -2.84 -10.23
N SER A 111 5.20 -1.95 -10.32
CA SER A 111 5.64 -1.32 -11.56
C SER A 111 7.14 -1.54 -11.74
N PRO A 112 7.69 -1.39 -12.96
CA PRO A 112 9.13 -1.51 -13.18
C PRO A 112 9.98 -0.59 -12.30
N SER A 113 9.44 0.57 -11.89
CA SER A 113 10.18 1.57 -11.11
C SER A 113 10.18 1.30 -9.60
N THR A 114 9.18 0.60 -9.06
CA THR A 114 9.02 0.42 -7.60
C THR A 114 9.15 -1.03 -7.12
N LYS A 115 9.12 -2.02 -8.02
CA LYS A 115 9.09 -3.46 -7.69
C LYS A 115 10.06 -3.90 -6.60
N GLU A 116 11.31 -3.47 -6.67
CA GLU A 116 12.32 -3.82 -5.67
C GLU A 116 12.07 -3.15 -4.31
N ILE A 117 11.60 -1.91 -4.31
CA ILE A 117 11.29 -1.13 -3.11
C ILE A 117 10.06 -1.75 -2.40
N ASP A 118 9.02 -2.08 -3.14
CA ASP A 118 7.77 -2.64 -2.61
C ASP A 118 8.01 -4.03 -1.99
N ARG A 119 8.86 -4.85 -2.60
CA ARG A 119 9.20 -6.20 -2.13
C ARG A 119 10.20 -6.24 -0.98
N LYS A 120 11.00 -5.20 -0.77
CA LYS A 120 12.09 -5.21 0.23
C LYS A 120 11.92 -4.13 1.28
N THR A 121 11.99 -2.87 0.84
CA THR A 121 12.06 -1.72 1.75
C THR A 121 10.71 -1.47 2.40
N LYS A 122 9.65 -1.33 1.60
CA LYS A 122 8.30 -1.12 2.13
C LYS A 122 7.76 -2.35 2.83
N PHE A 123 8.09 -3.56 2.37
CA PHE A 123 7.77 -4.80 3.08
C PHE A 123 8.21 -4.74 4.55
N LYS A 124 9.48 -4.40 4.81
CA LYS A 124 10.00 -4.25 6.17
C LYS A 124 9.39 -3.08 6.92
N LEU A 125 9.07 -1.99 6.22
CA LEU A 125 8.41 -0.82 6.80
C LEU A 125 7.01 -1.18 7.32
N TYR A 126 6.21 -1.84 6.49
CA TYR A 126 4.86 -2.30 6.82
C TYR A 126 4.86 -3.30 7.96
N GLU A 127 5.80 -4.24 7.96
CA GLU A 127 6.02 -5.19 9.04
C GLU A 127 6.35 -4.48 10.36
N LYS A 128 7.34 -3.57 10.33
CA LYS A 128 7.79 -2.78 11.48
C LYS A 128 6.64 -1.99 12.12
N TYR A 129 5.78 -1.38 11.30
CA TYR A 129 4.69 -0.54 11.79
C TYR A 129 3.38 -1.29 12.06
N GLY A 130 3.32 -2.58 11.75
CA GLY A 130 2.20 -3.42 12.13
C GLY A 130 1.00 -3.39 11.18
N VAL A 131 1.24 -3.17 9.87
CA VAL A 131 0.18 -3.35 8.86
C VAL A 131 -0.21 -4.83 8.83
N ARG A 132 -1.48 -5.15 9.08
CA ARG A 132 -1.91 -6.53 9.38
C ARG A 132 -1.89 -7.44 8.16
N GLU A 133 -2.16 -6.90 6.99
CA GLU A 133 -2.16 -7.63 5.73
C GLU A 133 -1.57 -6.77 4.61
N TYR A 134 -0.62 -7.33 3.88
CA TYR A 134 0.09 -6.66 2.79
C TYR A 134 -0.05 -7.45 1.51
N TRP A 135 -0.63 -6.83 0.49
CA TRP A 135 -0.81 -7.42 -0.84
C TRP A 135 0.22 -6.85 -1.80
N ILE A 136 0.92 -7.74 -2.51
CA ILE A 136 1.78 -7.39 -3.63
C ILE A 136 1.17 -7.98 -4.88
N ILE A 137 0.79 -7.13 -5.83
CA ILE A 137 0.14 -7.55 -7.07
C ILE A 137 1.09 -7.27 -8.23
N ASP A 138 1.39 -8.27 -9.04
CA ASP A 138 2.22 -8.13 -10.24
C ASP A 138 1.31 -8.17 -11.47
N PRO A 139 1.01 -7.02 -12.12
CA PRO A 139 0.14 -7.01 -13.31
C PRO A 139 0.74 -7.76 -14.49
N ASP A 140 2.06 -7.84 -14.61
CA ASP A 140 2.73 -8.51 -15.73
C ASP A 140 2.74 -10.02 -15.58
N ALA A 141 2.93 -10.50 -14.35
CA ALA A 141 2.78 -11.91 -14.04
C ALA A 141 1.33 -12.34 -13.80
N GLU A 142 0.40 -11.38 -13.66
CA GLU A 142 -1.00 -11.59 -13.27
C GLU A 142 -1.13 -12.41 -11.98
N THR A 143 -0.33 -12.05 -10.97
CA THR A 143 -0.28 -12.74 -9.67
C THR A 143 -0.53 -11.82 -8.49
N ILE A 144 -1.03 -12.40 -7.40
CA ILE A 144 -1.24 -11.74 -6.12
C ILE A 144 -0.48 -12.53 -5.05
N GLU A 145 0.32 -11.85 -4.25
CA GLU A 145 0.95 -12.40 -3.05
C GLU A 145 0.37 -11.68 -1.82
N ILE A 146 -0.19 -12.44 -0.89
CA ILE A 146 -0.74 -11.90 0.36
C ILE A 146 0.16 -12.30 1.51
N TYR A 147 0.61 -11.30 2.27
CA TYR A 147 1.39 -11.48 3.48
C TYR A 147 0.53 -11.09 4.68
N ALA A 148 0.43 -11.98 5.66
CA ALA A 148 -0.27 -11.72 6.91
C ALA A 148 0.74 -11.51 8.03
N LEU A 149 0.56 -10.46 8.82
CA LEU A 149 1.43 -10.19 9.96
C LEU A 149 1.12 -11.18 11.09
N ARG A 150 2.14 -11.93 11.51
CA ARG A 150 2.09 -12.89 12.63
C ARG A 150 3.16 -12.50 13.66
N ALA A 151 3.30 -13.30 14.72
CA ALA A 151 4.20 -13.00 15.84
C ALA A 151 5.67 -12.83 15.44
N GLU A 152 6.13 -13.57 14.41
CA GLU A 152 7.51 -13.54 13.92
C GLU A 152 7.72 -12.59 12.72
N GLY A 153 6.69 -11.83 12.33
CA GLY A 153 6.71 -10.98 11.14
C GLY A 153 5.73 -11.44 10.07
N TYR A 154 5.94 -10.97 8.84
CA TYR A 154 5.10 -11.34 7.71
C TYR A 154 5.34 -12.78 7.27
N VAL A 155 4.24 -13.51 7.14
CA VAL A 155 4.22 -14.85 6.55
C VAL A 155 3.44 -14.76 5.25
N LEU A 156 4.00 -15.32 4.16
CA LEU A 156 3.26 -15.50 2.91
C LEU A 156 2.05 -16.39 3.21
N PHE A 157 0.86 -15.81 3.17
CA PHE A 157 -0.38 -16.53 3.37
C PHE A 157 -0.63 -17.42 2.16
N GLN A 158 -0.67 -16.84 0.97
CA GLN A 158 -0.82 -17.56 -0.28
C GLN A 158 -0.41 -16.68 -1.47
N LYS A 159 0.00 -17.34 -2.56
CA LYS A 159 0.16 -16.76 -3.89
C LYS A 159 -0.96 -17.26 -4.79
N PHE A 160 -1.58 -16.35 -5.52
CA PHE A 160 -2.71 -16.61 -6.40
C PHE A 160 -2.35 -16.20 -7.83
N SER A 161 -2.91 -16.92 -8.79
CA SER A 161 -2.82 -16.67 -10.23
C SER A 161 -4.22 -16.70 -10.85
N ARG A 162 -4.33 -16.41 -12.15
CA ARG A 162 -5.61 -16.52 -12.87
C ARG A 162 -6.28 -17.88 -12.66
N GLY A 163 -7.61 -17.87 -12.53
CA GLY A 163 -8.44 -19.01 -12.19
C GLY A 163 -8.57 -19.26 -10.68
N ASP A 164 -7.73 -18.64 -9.83
CA ASP A 164 -7.87 -18.74 -8.39
C ASP A 164 -8.90 -17.72 -7.84
N SER A 165 -9.47 -18.06 -6.68
CA SER A 165 -10.24 -17.11 -5.86
C SER A 165 -9.38 -16.61 -4.71
N VAL A 166 -9.08 -15.32 -4.71
CA VAL A 166 -8.31 -14.64 -3.67
C VAL A 166 -9.21 -14.21 -2.52
N ARG A 167 -8.71 -14.26 -1.28
CA ARG A 167 -9.43 -13.89 -0.05
C ARG A 167 -8.55 -13.04 0.86
N SER A 168 -9.19 -12.20 1.66
CA SER A 168 -8.54 -11.37 2.68
C SER A 168 -8.88 -11.86 4.08
N ASP A 169 -7.88 -11.94 4.97
CA ASP A 169 -8.11 -12.18 6.41
C ASP A 169 -8.67 -10.91 7.06
N VAL A 170 -8.10 -9.74 6.73
CA VAL A 170 -8.47 -8.42 7.27
C VAL A 170 -9.86 -7.97 6.81
N LEU A 171 -10.21 -8.19 5.55
CA LEU A 171 -11.56 -7.98 5.01
C LEU A 171 -12.33 -9.29 5.08
N SER A 172 -12.61 -9.77 6.28
CA SER A 172 -13.23 -11.09 6.48
C SER A 172 -14.50 -11.26 5.65
N GLY A 173 -14.53 -12.31 4.83
CA GLY A 173 -15.64 -12.62 3.90
C GLY A 173 -15.47 -12.02 2.50
N PHE A 174 -14.46 -11.19 2.26
CA PHE A 174 -14.11 -10.75 0.92
C PHE A 174 -13.50 -11.91 0.11
N ALA A 175 -13.98 -12.07 -1.11
CA ALA A 175 -13.39 -12.93 -2.11
C ALA A 175 -13.66 -12.36 -3.51
N CYS A 176 -12.72 -12.54 -4.43
CA CYS A 176 -12.93 -12.29 -5.86
C CYS A 176 -12.08 -13.28 -6.67
N MET A 177 -12.37 -13.41 -7.95
CA MET A 177 -11.50 -14.12 -8.88
C MET A 177 -10.30 -13.25 -9.21
N VAL A 178 -9.12 -13.85 -9.35
CA VAL A 178 -7.92 -13.13 -9.78
C VAL A 178 -8.10 -12.51 -11.17
N ASP A 179 -8.86 -13.18 -12.03
CA ASP A 179 -9.21 -12.69 -13.37
C ASP A 179 -9.86 -11.30 -13.36
N GLU A 180 -10.74 -11.02 -12.40
CA GLU A 180 -11.45 -9.72 -12.28
C GLU A 180 -10.50 -8.53 -12.07
N LEU A 181 -9.26 -8.76 -11.63
CA LEU A 181 -8.28 -7.69 -11.43
C LEU A 181 -7.59 -7.29 -12.73
N PHE A 182 -7.51 -8.20 -13.71
CA PHE A 182 -6.72 -8.03 -14.94
C PHE A 182 -7.60 -7.94 -16.21
N GLU A 183 -8.92 -7.92 -16.04
CA GLU A 183 -9.88 -7.65 -17.12
C GLU A 183 -9.82 -6.19 -17.60
N VAL A 184 -10.09 -5.99 -18.89
CA VAL A 184 -10.14 -4.70 -19.60
C VAL A 184 -11.57 -4.42 -20.05
#